data_AF-A0AAU2CGN7-F1
#
_entry.id   AF-A0AAU2CGN7-F1
#
_cell.length_a   1.000
_cell.length_b   1.000
_cell.length_c   1.000
_cell.angle_alpha   90.00
_cell.angle_beta   90.00
_cell.angle_gamma   90.00
#
_symmetry.space_group_name_H-M   'P 1'
#
loop_
_entity.id
_entity.type
_entity.pdbx_description
1 polymer ?
#
loop_
_entity_poly.entity_id
_entity_poly.type
_entity_poly.pdbx_seq_one_letter_code
_entity_poly.pdbx_strand_id
1 'polypeptide(L)'
;MTRMPVTARYARALLVALGLSGIAGSVRLAAAAAVFESGALGGLVVGMLLLAATGCATLAVTSLAISARFADGGGAVRRGAVVVGWLTALGSLAAALTQHFAWSAGAAAGALLVALSSGTATREWFGRARLSHA
;
A
#
# COMPACT_ATOMS: atom_id res chain seq x y z
N MET A 1 1.12 24.98 -16.36
CA MET A 1 0.78 23.86 -15.46
C MET A 1 0.91 22.54 -16.21
N THR A 2 2.02 21.81 -16.06
CA THR A 2 2.17 20.49 -16.68
C THR A 2 1.22 19.50 -16.02
N ARG A 3 0.17 19.09 -16.74
CA ARG A 3 -0.79 18.08 -16.26
C ARG A 3 -0.05 16.79 -15.94
N MET A 4 -0.35 16.22 -14.78
CA MET A 4 0.18 14.94 -14.32
C MET A 4 -0.25 13.83 -15.30
N PRO A 5 0.68 12.95 -15.73
CA PRO A 5 0.34 11.90 -16.68
C PRO A 5 -0.71 10.96 -16.08
N VAL A 6 -1.53 10.40 -16.97
CA VAL A 6 -2.65 9.51 -16.62
C VAL A 6 -2.17 8.34 -15.75
N THR A 7 -1.02 7.74 -16.09
CA THR A 7 -0.42 6.63 -15.33
C THR A 7 -0.08 7.00 -13.88
N ALA A 8 0.46 8.20 -13.65
CA ALA A 8 0.80 8.66 -12.31
C ALA A 8 -0.46 9.02 -11.49
N ARG A 9 -1.54 9.47 -12.15
CA ARG A 9 -2.85 9.64 -11.49
C ARG A 9 -3.45 8.31 -11.06
N TYR A 10 -3.39 7.28 -11.91
CA TYR A 10 -3.85 5.94 -11.56
C TYR A 10 -3.01 5.30 -10.44
N ALA A 11 -1.69 5.44 -10.49
CA ALA A 11 -0.82 4.99 -9.40
C ALA A 11 -1.16 5.66 -8.07
N ARG A 12 -1.42 6.98 -8.08
CA ARG A 12 -1.87 7.71 -6.88
C ARG A 12 -3.22 7.20 -6.39
N ALA A 13 -4.19 6.98 -7.28
CA ALA A 13 -5.51 6.46 -6.92
C ALA A 13 -5.41 5.05 -6.31
N LEU A 14 -4.56 4.18 -6.87
CA LEU A 14 -4.27 2.86 -6.31
C LEU A 14 -3.65 2.93 -4.93
N LEU A 15 -2.70 3.84 -4.70
CA LEU A 15 -2.13 4.05 -3.36
C LEU A 15 -3.18 4.50 -2.34
N VAL A 16 -4.13 5.36 -2.74
CA VAL A 16 -5.24 5.75 -1.86
C VAL A 16 -6.16 4.57 -1.57
N ALA A 17 -6.50 3.78 -2.59
CA ALA A 17 -7.35 2.59 -2.43
C ALA A 17 -6.68 1.54 -1.52
N LEU A 18 -5.38 1.30 -1.68
CA LEU A 18 -4.58 0.44 -0.81
C LEU A 18 -4.48 0.99 0.61
N GLY A 19 -4.36 2.32 0.75
CA GLY A 19 -4.40 3.02 2.02
C GLY A 19 -5.70 2.74 2.78
N LEU A 20 -6.83 2.98 2.13
CA LEU A 20 -8.16 2.79 2.72
C LEU A 20 -8.46 1.32 3.03
N SER A 21 -8.06 0.40 2.15
CA SER A 21 -8.23 -1.04 2.41
C SER A 21 -7.35 -1.51 3.58
N GLY A 22 -6.14 -0.98 3.73
CA GLY A 22 -5.28 -1.23 4.89
C GLY A 22 -5.88 -0.72 6.21
N ILE A 23 -6.52 0.46 6.21
CA ILE A 23 -7.26 0.97 7.39
C ILE A 23 -8.41 0.02 7.74
N ALA A 24 -9.24 -0.33 6.77
CA ALA A 24 -10.37 -1.23 7.00
C ALA A 24 -9.90 -2.61 7.51
N GLY A 25 -8.81 -3.15 6.96
CA GLY A 25 -8.18 -4.37 7.43
C GLY A 25 -7.69 -4.27 8.87
N SER A 26 -6.99 -3.18 9.22
CA SER A 26 -6.51 -2.93 10.58
C SER A 26 -7.66 -2.84 11.59
N VAL A 27 -8.73 -2.11 11.26
CA VAL A 27 -9.91 -1.98 12.13
C VAL A 27 -10.58 -3.33 12.33
N ARG A 28 -10.73 -4.12 11.26
CA ARG A 28 -11.34 -5.45 11.33
C ARG A 28 -10.52 -6.41 12.20
N LEU A 29 -9.19 -6.39 12.07
CA LEU A 29 -8.29 -7.23 12.87
C LEU A 29 -8.29 -6.82 14.34
N ALA A 30 -8.30 -5.51 14.63
CA ALA A 30 -8.42 -5.00 16.00
C ALA A 30 -9.78 -5.35 16.62
N ALA A 31 -10.88 -5.23 15.87
CA ALA A 31 -12.20 -5.64 16.31
C ALA A 31 -12.26 -7.15 16.58
N ALA A 32 -11.66 -7.97 15.71
CA ALA A 32 -11.56 -9.42 15.94
C ALA A 32 -10.77 -9.73 17.22
N ALA A 33 -9.63 -9.06 17.43
CA ALA A 33 -8.82 -9.21 18.63
C ALA A 33 -9.60 -8.89 19.92
N ALA A 34 -10.49 -7.90 19.89
CA ALA A 34 -11.30 -7.51 21.05
C ALA A 34 -12.37 -8.54 21.47
N VAL A 35 -12.72 -9.49 20.59
CA VAL A 35 -13.76 -10.50 20.85
C VAL A 35 -13.19 -11.78 21.48
N PHE A 36 -11.88 -11.99 21.46
CA PHE A 36 -11.26 -13.19 22.02
C PHE A 36 -11.15 -13.11 23.55
N GLU A 37 -11.76 -14.08 24.25
CA GLU A 37 -11.59 -14.24 25.70
C GLU A 37 -10.20 -14.79 26.05
N SER A 38 -9.62 -14.25 27.13
CA SER A 38 -8.24 -14.43 27.55
C SER A 38 -7.96 -15.77 28.24
N GLY A 39 -7.92 -16.85 27.45
CA GLY A 39 -7.21 -18.09 27.79
C GLY A 39 -5.72 -18.03 27.41
N ALA A 40 -4.90 -19.01 27.85
CA ALA A 40 -3.46 -19.06 27.55
C ALA A 40 -3.12 -19.02 26.04
N LEU A 41 -3.98 -19.59 25.19
CA LEU A 41 -3.86 -19.49 23.73
C LEU A 41 -4.49 -18.20 23.16
N GLY A 42 -5.47 -17.62 23.86
CA GLY A 42 -6.14 -16.38 23.44
C GLY A 42 -5.18 -15.20 23.38
N GLY A 43 -4.25 -15.09 24.33
CA GLY A 43 -3.22 -14.03 24.32
C GLY A 43 -2.32 -14.05 23.08
N LEU A 44 -1.89 -15.23 22.64
CA LEU A 44 -1.07 -15.38 21.41
C LEU A 44 -1.87 -15.03 20.15
N VAL A 45 -3.13 -15.47 20.07
CA VAL A 45 -4.01 -15.16 18.94
C VAL A 45 -4.27 -13.65 18.86
N VAL A 46 -4.58 -13.01 19.98
CA VAL A 46 -4.75 -11.55 20.08
C VAL A 46 -3.47 -10.83 19.67
N GLY A 47 -2.31 -11.28 20.16
CA GLY A 47 -1.01 -10.71 19.78
C GLY A 47 -0.75 -10.78 18.28
N MET A 48 -1.01 -11.92 17.64
CA MET A 48 -0.84 -12.09 16.19
C MET A 48 -1.82 -11.24 15.38
N LEU A 49 -3.07 -11.12 15.83
CA LEU A 49 -4.07 -10.24 15.20
C LEU A 49 -3.68 -8.76 15.27
N LEU A 50 -3.18 -8.31 16.43
CA LEU A 50 -2.70 -6.93 16.61
C LEU A 50 -1.42 -6.66 15.82
N LEU A 51 -0.52 -7.64 15.73
CA LEU A 51 0.67 -7.53 14.88
C LEU A 51 0.28 -7.40 13.40
N ALA A 52 -0.67 -8.22 12.94
CA ALA A 52 -1.22 -8.12 11.59
C ALA A 52 -1.93 -6.79 11.36
N ALA A 53 -2.71 -6.29 12.33
CA ALA A 53 -3.36 -4.99 12.27
C ALA A 53 -2.33 -3.86 12.12
N THR A 54 -1.23 -3.94 12.86
CA THR A 54 -0.11 -2.99 12.78
C THR A 54 0.55 -3.03 11.39
N GLY A 55 0.71 -4.22 10.80
CA GLY A 55 1.17 -4.37 9.43
C GLY A 55 0.25 -3.68 8.42
N CYS A 56 -1.07 -3.87 8.54
CA CYS A 56 -2.04 -3.18 7.69
C CYS A 56 -2.04 -1.66 7.90
N ALA A 57 -1.92 -1.19 9.14
CA ALA A 57 -1.88 0.23 9.47
C ALA A 57 -0.61 0.91 8.93
N THR A 58 0.55 0.27 9.06
CA THR A 58 1.82 0.80 8.52
C THR A 58 1.79 0.86 6.99
N LEU A 59 1.26 -0.18 6.32
CA LEU A 59 1.07 -0.17 4.87
C LEU A 59 0.07 0.92 4.44
N ALA A 60 -0.99 1.14 5.23
CA ALA A 60 -1.96 2.20 4.95
C ALA A 60 -1.35 3.59 5.04
N VAL A 61 -0.66 3.88 6.16
CA VAL A 61 0.00 5.16 6.40
C VAL A 61 1.05 5.45 5.35
N THR A 62 1.90 4.47 5.03
CA THR A 62 2.93 4.63 3.99
C THR A 62 2.31 4.87 2.61
N SER A 63 1.27 4.11 2.25
CA SER A 63 0.56 4.30 0.97
C SER A 63 -0.04 5.70 0.86
N LEU A 64 -0.73 6.17 1.90
CA LEU A 64 -1.33 7.50 1.93
C LEU A 64 -0.27 8.61 1.93
N ALA A 65 0.79 8.49 2.72
CA ALA A 65 1.88 9.45 2.78
C ALA A 65 2.58 9.60 1.42
N ILE A 66 2.85 8.48 0.74
CA ILE A 66 3.40 8.49 -0.62
C ILE A 66 2.39 9.13 -1.58
N SER A 67 1.10 8.77 -1.49
CA SER A 67 0.05 9.34 -2.35
C SER A 67 -0.12 10.85 -2.20
N ALA A 68 0.13 11.40 -1.01
CA ALA A 68 0.10 12.84 -0.75
C ALA A 68 1.28 13.53 -1.44
N ARG A 69 2.47 12.92 -1.36
CA ARG A 69 3.70 13.43 -2.00
C ARG A 69 3.79 13.17 -3.50
N PHE A 70 2.82 12.45 -4.07
CA PHE A 70 2.72 12.27 -5.53
C PHE A 70 2.53 13.59 -6.28
N ALA A 71 2.09 14.68 -5.63
CA ALA A 71 2.03 15.99 -6.26
C ALA A 71 3.40 16.67 -6.38
N ASP A 72 4.27 16.43 -5.39
CA ASP A 72 5.59 17.05 -5.26
C ASP A 72 6.60 16.49 -6.27
N GLY A 73 6.38 15.25 -6.73
CA GLY A 73 7.27 14.57 -7.67
C GLY A 73 8.54 14.02 -6.99
N GLY A 74 9.60 13.81 -7.78
CA GLY A 74 10.88 13.28 -7.29
C GLY A 74 11.01 11.75 -7.27
N GLY A 75 12.22 11.27 -7.60
CA GLY A 75 12.52 9.84 -7.71
C GLY A 75 12.30 9.04 -6.42
N ALA A 76 12.38 9.68 -5.25
CA ALA A 76 12.13 9.03 -3.95
C ALA A 76 10.66 8.62 -3.78
N VAL A 77 9.71 9.47 -4.18
CA VAL A 77 8.26 9.19 -4.10
C VAL A 77 7.91 8.02 -5.03
N ARG A 78 8.46 8.01 -6.24
CA ARG A 78 8.33 6.89 -7.17
C ARG A 78 8.86 5.57 -6.60
N ARG A 79 10.07 5.59 -6.02
CA ARG A 79 10.65 4.40 -5.38
C ARG A 79 9.78 3.91 -4.23
N GLY A 80 9.26 4.81 -3.40
CA GLY A 80 8.30 4.48 -2.35
C GLY A 80 7.07 3.76 -2.90
N ALA A 81 6.47 4.28 -3.98
CA ALA A 81 5.31 3.66 -4.63
C ALA A 81 5.59 2.24 -5.13
N VAL A 82 6.77 2.03 -5.72
CA VAL A 82 7.22 0.71 -6.18
C VAL A 82 7.42 -0.25 -5.01
N VAL A 83 8.02 0.21 -3.91
CA VAL A 83 8.20 -0.59 -2.69
C VAL A 83 6.85 -1.01 -2.10
N VAL A 84 5.90 -0.08 -1.98
CA VAL A 84 4.53 -0.38 -1.53
C VAL A 84 3.85 -1.37 -2.48
N GLY A 85 3.98 -1.19 -3.79
CA GLY A 85 3.44 -2.11 -4.77
C GLY A 85 3.98 -3.53 -4.63
N TRP A 86 5.29 -3.69 -4.41
CA TRP A 86 5.91 -4.99 -4.16
C TRP A 86 5.50 -5.61 -2.82
N LEU A 87 5.45 -4.83 -1.75
CA LEU A 87 5.00 -5.31 -0.43
C LEU A 87 3.56 -5.83 -0.51
N THR A 88 2.67 -5.07 -1.14
CA THR A 88 1.29 -5.48 -1.37
C THR A 88 1.22 -6.72 -2.26
N ALA A 89 2.00 -6.76 -3.36
CA ALA A 89 1.97 -7.88 -4.29
C ALA A 89 2.41 -9.19 -3.62
N LEU A 90 3.58 -9.18 -2.97
CA LEU A 90 4.15 -10.34 -2.30
C LEU A 90 3.34 -10.76 -1.09
N GLY A 91 2.90 -9.81 -0.26
CA GLY A 91 2.06 -10.09 0.90
C GLY A 91 0.72 -10.71 0.50
N SER A 92 0.08 -10.17 -0.54
CA SER A 92 -1.18 -10.71 -1.05
C SER A 92 -1.01 -12.05 -1.75
N LEU A 93 0.11 -12.28 -2.43
CA LEU A 93 0.42 -13.57 -3.06
C LEU A 93 0.66 -14.65 -2.01
N ALA A 94 1.40 -14.35 -0.95
CA ALA A 94 1.56 -15.24 0.20
C ALA A 94 0.20 -15.59 0.84
N ALA A 95 -0.65 -14.59 1.06
CA ALA A 95 -2.00 -14.81 1.58
C ALA A 95 -2.87 -15.65 0.63
N ALA A 96 -2.77 -15.43 -0.69
CA ALA A 96 -3.49 -16.19 -1.71
C ALA A 96 -3.10 -17.67 -1.72
N LEU A 97 -1.81 -17.97 -1.56
CA LEU A 97 -1.31 -19.34 -1.49
C LEU A 97 -1.77 -20.09 -0.23
N THR A 98 -2.02 -19.38 0.87
CA THR A 98 -2.34 -19.99 2.17
C THR A 98 -3.83 -20.14 2.47
N GLN A 99 -4.70 -19.27 1.93
CA GLN A 99 -6.07 -19.15 2.46
C GLN A 99 -7.16 -18.90 1.41
N HIS A 100 -6.98 -18.04 0.38
CA HIS A 100 -8.08 -17.67 -0.52
C HIS A 100 -7.66 -16.98 -1.83
N PHE A 101 -8.32 -17.34 -2.94
CA PHE A 101 -8.16 -16.67 -4.25
C PHE A 101 -8.51 -15.17 -4.23
N ALA A 102 -9.32 -14.70 -3.28
CA ALA A 102 -9.68 -13.28 -3.13
C ALA A 102 -8.46 -12.36 -2.92
N TRP A 103 -7.37 -12.89 -2.37
CA TRP A 103 -6.11 -12.14 -2.19
C TRP A 103 -5.35 -11.93 -3.52
N SER A 104 -5.71 -12.64 -4.59
CA SER A 104 -5.16 -12.40 -5.93
C SER A 104 -5.45 -10.98 -6.45
N ALA A 105 -6.57 -10.38 -6.03
CA ALA A 105 -6.90 -8.99 -6.36
C ALA A 105 -5.89 -8.01 -5.75
N GLY A 106 -5.45 -8.26 -4.50
CA GLY A 106 -4.39 -7.49 -3.85
C GLY A 106 -3.05 -7.68 -4.57
N ALA A 107 -2.74 -8.91 -5.00
CA ALA A 107 -1.53 -9.20 -5.75
C ALA A 107 -1.50 -8.46 -7.10
N ALA A 108 -2.61 -8.50 -7.83
CA ALA A 108 -2.80 -7.78 -9.09
C ALA A 108 -2.71 -6.26 -8.90
N ALA A 109 -3.33 -5.71 -7.85
CA ALA A 109 -3.26 -4.28 -7.55
C ALA A 109 -1.82 -3.83 -7.22
N GLY A 110 -1.08 -4.63 -6.45
CA GLY A 110 0.34 -4.39 -6.17
C GLY A 110 1.20 -4.41 -7.43
N ALA A 111 1.03 -5.43 -8.28
CA ALA A 111 1.73 -5.55 -9.56
C ALA A 111 1.40 -4.39 -10.51
N LEU A 112 0.13 -4.00 -10.59
CA LEU A 112 -0.32 -2.86 -11.39
C LEU A 112 0.29 -1.55 -10.91
N LEU A 113 0.37 -1.35 -9.58
CA LEU A 113 1.02 -0.18 -9.00
C LEU A 113 2.52 -0.13 -9.35
N VAL A 114 3.22 -1.28 -9.30
CA VAL A 114 4.63 -1.38 -9.73
C VAL A 114 4.77 -1.03 -11.21
N ALA A 115 3.91 -1.58 -12.08
CA ALA A 115 3.94 -1.34 -13.52
C ALA A 115 3.71 0.15 -13.84
N LEU A 116 2.67 0.76 -13.26
CA LEU A 116 2.33 2.17 -13.47
C LEU A 116 3.41 3.12 -12.94
N SER A 117 4.01 2.79 -11.79
CA SER A 117 5.10 3.57 -11.18
C SER A 117 6.43 3.41 -11.93
N SER A 118 6.59 2.29 -12.65
CA SER A 118 7.79 1.97 -13.43
C SER A 118 7.70 2.38 -14.89
N GLY A 119 6.52 2.74 -15.40
CA GLY A 119 6.33 3.17 -16.79
C GLY A 119 7.13 4.42 -17.14
N THR A 120 7.62 4.49 -18.39
CA THR A 120 8.48 5.58 -18.92
C THR A 120 7.90 6.96 -18.67
N ALA A 121 6.63 7.18 -18.99
CA ALA A 121 5.93 8.45 -18.75
C ALA A 121 5.91 8.87 -17.26
N THR A 122 5.78 7.90 -16.35
CA THR A 122 5.84 8.15 -14.90
C THR A 122 7.28 8.44 -14.46
N ARG A 123 8.27 7.69 -14.96
CA ARG A 123 9.70 7.96 -14.68
C ARG A 123 10.12 9.34 -15.12
N GLU A 124 9.75 9.75 -16.33
CA GLU A 124 10.04 11.07 -16.87
C GLU A 124 9.33 12.17 -16.08
N TRP A 125 8.09 11.95 -15.64
CA TRP A 125 7.39 12.92 -14.80
C TRP A 125 8.06 13.10 -13.43
N PHE A 126 8.49 12.01 -12.79
CA PHE A 126 9.21 12.06 -11.51
C PHE A 126 10.69 12.48 -11.65
N GLY A 127 11.27 12.31 -12.85
CA GLY A 127 12.65 12.66 -13.20
C GLY A 127 12.80 14.09 -13.73
N ARG A 128 11.71 14.71 -14.19
CA ARG A 128 11.65 16.16 -14.37
C ARG A 128 11.86 16.80 -13.00
N ALA A 129 13.06 17.31 -12.77
CA ALA A 129 13.36 18.13 -11.63
C ALA A 129 12.28 19.24 -11.56
N ARG A 130 11.38 19.17 -10.57
CA ARG A 130 10.67 20.37 -10.17
C ARG A 130 11.72 21.24 -9.49
N LEU A 131 12.31 22.12 -10.29
CA LEU A 131 13.06 23.27 -9.80
C LEU A 131 12.12 24.09 -8.90
N SER A 132 12.21 23.86 -7.59
CA SER A 132 11.69 24.74 -6.52
C SER A 132 12.13 24.07 -5.21
N HIS A 133 13.15 24.50 -4.44
CA HIS A 133 13.73 25.81 -4.11
C HIS A 133 15.16 25.52 -3.57
N ALA A 134 16.26 26.25 -3.77
CA ALA A 134 16.51 27.69 -3.88
C ALA A 134 15.86 28.49 -2.74
#